data_AF-A0A923XB42-F1
#
_entry.id   AF-A0A923XB42-F1
#
_cell.length_a   1.000
_cell.length_b   1.000
_cell.length_c   1.000
_cell.angle_alpha   90.00
_cell.angle_beta   90.00
_cell.angle_gamma   90.00
#
_symmetry.space_group_name_H-M   'P 1'
#
loop_
_entity.id
_entity.type
_entity.pdbx_description
1 polymer ?
#
loop_
_entity_poly.entity_id
_entity_poly.type
_entity_poly.pdbx_seq_one_letter_code
_entity_poly.pdbx_strand_id
1 'polypeptide(L)'
;MYKYFVAHQGIQSGPWTLDEVSAKLTDKNLDWNDYIYDEKNEEWILLLEFPPLTSLFNRSFKNPINSAKPVIHQQDPLRDRAWYILKQNDNYGPFSKNEMIQMLQSKTLFEFDFIWKQSLVSWKRLSEVDDFTPKEVRKVYEQVAPLADNDVFFRRRHARTEYDCSLILHDQKKVFKGKSLEISEGGAGIVIENVEFKLEQQLYLHFRPGSQVPAFNAICRIVSKSGSKYGISFIHIAAAAKVSISKLTAKDTKKAA
;
A
#
# COMPACT_ATOMS: atom_id res chain seq x y z
N MET A 1 2.08 38.45 -14.13
CA MET A 1 1.66 37.44 -13.13
C MET A 1 1.24 36.20 -13.90
N TYR A 2 1.94 35.08 -13.74
CA TYR A 2 1.59 33.84 -14.45
C TYR A 2 0.22 33.35 -13.97
N LYS A 3 -0.58 32.86 -14.91
CA LYS A 3 -1.88 32.26 -14.61
C LYS A 3 -1.89 30.81 -15.06
N TYR A 4 -2.56 29.97 -14.29
CA TYR A 4 -2.54 28.53 -14.44
C TYR A 4 -3.95 27.99 -14.59
N PHE A 5 -4.09 26.97 -15.42
CA PHE A 5 -5.29 26.15 -15.47
C PHE A 5 -5.14 24.98 -14.51
N VAL A 6 -6.20 24.67 -13.77
CA VAL A 6 -6.25 23.57 -12.81
C VAL A 6 -7.40 22.65 -13.19
N ALA A 7 -7.18 21.34 -13.17
CA ALA A 7 -8.22 20.34 -13.40
C ALA A 7 -8.55 19.64 -12.08
N HIS A 8 -9.76 19.84 -11.58
CA HIS A 8 -10.31 19.19 -10.39
C HIS A 8 -11.41 18.22 -10.82
N GLN A 9 -11.30 16.95 -10.41
CA GLN A 9 -12.27 15.90 -10.78
C GLN A 9 -12.57 15.80 -12.30
N GLY A 10 -11.57 16.13 -13.14
CA GLY A 10 -11.69 16.12 -14.59
C GLY A 10 -12.32 17.37 -15.20
N ILE A 11 -12.66 18.39 -14.41
CA ILE A 11 -13.15 19.69 -14.87
C ILE A 11 -12.02 20.70 -14.83
N GLN A 12 -11.66 21.23 -16.00
CA GLN A 12 -10.69 22.31 -16.12
C GLN A 12 -11.30 23.65 -15.69
N SER A 13 -10.59 24.35 -14.82
CA SER A 13 -10.95 25.66 -14.28
C SER A 13 -9.73 26.59 -14.27
N GLY A 14 -9.98 27.90 -14.20
CA GLY A 14 -8.94 28.94 -14.33
C GLY A 14 -9.20 29.86 -15.52
N PRO A 15 -8.21 30.67 -15.94
CA PRO A 15 -6.84 30.69 -15.45
C PRO A 15 -6.69 31.51 -14.14
N TRP A 16 -6.04 30.93 -13.13
CA TRP A 16 -5.85 31.52 -11.79
C TRP A 16 -4.38 31.81 -11.49
N THR A 17 -4.13 32.81 -10.66
CA THR A 17 -2.79 33.07 -10.10
C THR A 17 -2.40 32.00 -9.07
N LEU A 18 -1.11 31.87 -8.78
CA LEU A 18 -0.61 30.91 -7.79
C LEU A 18 -1.22 31.15 -6.39
N ASP A 19 -1.45 32.41 -6.04
CA ASP A 19 -2.06 32.80 -4.76
C ASP A 19 -3.53 32.36 -4.69
N GLU A 20 -4.28 32.49 -5.79
CA GLU A 20 -5.66 32.00 -5.88
C GLU A 20 -5.74 30.47 -5.82
N VAL A 21 -4.81 29.77 -6.46
CA VAL A 21 -4.71 28.29 -6.37
C VAL A 21 -4.39 27.88 -4.93
N SER A 22 -3.47 28.58 -4.25
CA SER A 22 -3.09 28.32 -2.86
C SER A 22 -4.24 28.59 -1.88
N ALA A 23 -5.01 29.66 -2.10
CA ALA A 23 -6.21 29.95 -1.32
C ALA A 23 -7.26 28.84 -1.48
N LYS A 24 -7.50 28.38 -2.71
CA LYS A 24 -8.44 27.28 -3.00
C LYS A 24 -8.03 25.94 -2.40
N LEU A 25 -6.73 25.65 -2.31
CA LEU A 25 -6.19 24.50 -1.58
C LEU A 25 -6.40 24.62 -0.07
N THR A 26 -6.28 25.84 0.49
CA THR A 26 -6.51 26.10 1.92
C THR A 26 -7.99 25.97 2.28
N ASP A 27 -8.88 26.45 1.40
CA ASP A 27 -10.33 26.39 1.56
C ASP A 27 -10.94 25.01 1.21
N LYS A 28 -10.11 24.01 0.86
CA LYS A 28 -10.51 22.65 0.43
C LYS A 28 -11.41 22.59 -0.81
N ASN A 29 -11.37 23.61 -1.67
CA ASN A 29 -12.03 23.60 -2.98
C ASN A 29 -11.18 22.92 -4.06
N LEU A 30 -9.90 22.69 -3.77
CA LEU A 30 -8.96 21.90 -4.55
C LEU A 30 -8.26 20.93 -3.61
N ASP A 31 -7.89 19.78 -4.14
CA ASP A 31 -7.09 18.75 -3.48
C ASP A 31 -5.65 18.77 -4.00
N TRP A 32 -4.69 18.41 -3.16
CA TRP A 32 -3.27 18.34 -3.55
C TRP A 32 -2.98 17.33 -4.68
N ASN A 33 -3.91 16.42 -4.95
CA ASN A 33 -3.86 15.44 -6.05
C ASN A 33 -4.55 15.92 -7.34
N ASP A 34 -5.05 17.16 -7.39
CA ASP A 34 -5.54 17.75 -8.64
C ASP A 34 -4.39 18.14 -9.56
N TYR A 35 -4.70 18.44 -10.81
CA TYR A 35 -3.69 18.71 -11.84
C TYR A 35 -3.60 20.20 -12.15
N ILE A 36 -2.39 20.69 -12.39
CA ILE A 36 -2.11 22.03 -12.90
C ILE A 36 -1.38 21.90 -14.23
N TYR A 37 -1.75 22.76 -15.18
CA TYR A 37 -1.10 22.78 -16.49
C TYR A 37 0.20 23.57 -16.42
N ASP A 38 1.31 22.90 -16.67
CA ASP A 38 2.63 23.52 -16.82
C ASP A 38 2.87 23.88 -18.29
N GLU A 39 2.69 25.17 -18.62
CA GLU A 39 2.91 25.70 -19.96
C GLU A 39 4.34 25.47 -20.47
N LYS A 40 5.34 25.31 -19.58
CA LYS A 40 6.73 25.11 -19.99
C LYS A 40 6.97 23.74 -20.61
N ASN A 41 6.32 22.71 -20.07
CA ASN A 41 6.48 21.32 -20.51
C ASN A 41 5.25 20.82 -21.28
N GLU A 42 4.26 21.69 -21.51
CA GLU A 42 2.98 21.41 -22.16
C GLU A 42 2.23 20.21 -21.54
N GLU A 43 2.35 20.03 -20.23
CA GLU A 43 1.87 18.84 -19.52
C GLU A 43 1.00 19.20 -18.30
N TRP A 44 0.07 18.30 -17.96
CA TRP A 44 -0.69 18.34 -16.71
C TRP A 44 0.06 17.57 -15.63
N ILE A 45 0.48 18.26 -14.59
CA ILE A 45 1.21 17.69 -13.46
C ILE A 45 0.42 17.86 -12.16
N LEU A 46 0.66 17.02 -11.16
CA LEU A 46 -0.07 17.12 -9.89
C LEU A 46 0.28 18.43 -9.16
N LEU A 47 -0.68 19.03 -8.46
CA LEU A 47 -0.47 20.24 -7.66
C LEU A 47 0.63 20.04 -6.61
N LEU A 48 0.75 18.84 -6.02
CA LEU A 48 1.84 18.49 -5.09
C LEU A 48 3.23 18.42 -5.77
N GLU A 49 3.26 18.06 -7.05
CA GLU A 49 4.48 17.93 -7.86
C GLU A 49 4.87 19.25 -8.54
N PHE A 50 3.98 20.25 -8.52
CA PHE A 50 4.26 21.56 -9.10
C PHE A 50 5.25 22.34 -8.23
N PRO A 51 6.47 22.65 -8.72
CA PRO A 51 7.56 23.14 -7.89
C PRO A 51 7.23 24.38 -7.02
N PRO A 52 6.47 25.38 -7.51
CA PRO A 52 6.06 26.51 -6.69
C PRO A 52 5.16 26.13 -5.49
N LEU A 53 4.34 25.09 -5.62
CA LEU A 53 3.38 24.63 -4.61
C LEU A 53 3.93 23.54 -3.69
N THR A 54 4.98 22.82 -4.10
CA THR A 54 5.66 21.81 -3.26
C THR A 54 6.17 22.41 -1.95
N SER A 55 6.61 23.66 -1.96
CA SER A 55 7.06 24.38 -0.75
C SER A 55 5.93 24.65 0.25
N LEU A 56 4.73 25.00 -0.25
CA LEU A 56 3.51 25.20 0.53
C LEU A 56 2.99 23.87 1.10
N PHE A 57 2.97 22.81 0.29
CA PHE A 57 2.60 21.46 0.71
C PHE A 57 3.46 21.01 1.89
N ASN A 58 4.79 21.12 1.78
CA ASN A 58 5.71 20.74 2.85
C ASN A 58 5.55 21.58 4.14
N ARG A 59 5.07 22.82 4.03
CA ARG A 59 4.81 23.70 5.18
C ARG A 59 3.51 23.32 5.92
N SER A 60 2.53 22.74 5.22
CA SER A 60 1.29 22.26 5.85
C SER A 60 1.51 21.14 6.88
N PHE A 61 2.67 20.47 6.84
CA PHE A 61 3.10 19.48 7.84
C PHE A 61 3.91 20.07 9.01
N LYS A 62 4.35 21.34 8.96
CA LYS A 62 5.24 21.92 9.98
C LYS A 62 4.52 22.43 11.23
N ASN A 63 3.20 22.49 11.23
CA ASN A 63 2.40 22.72 12.44
C ASN A 63 1.65 21.44 12.80
N PRO A 64 2.12 20.66 13.80
CA PRO A 64 1.35 19.55 14.31
C PRO A 64 0.04 20.08 14.91
N ILE A 65 -1.06 19.40 14.65
CA ILE A 65 -2.33 19.64 15.34
C ILE A 65 -2.10 19.40 16.83
N ASN A 66 -1.78 20.46 17.57
CA ASN A 66 -1.72 20.45 19.02
C ASN A 66 -3.04 20.99 19.58
N SER A 67 -3.95 20.07 19.85
CA SER A 67 -4.81 20.14 21.02
C SER A 67 -5.15 18.71 21.45
N ALA A 68 -4.58 18.36 22.60
CA ALA A 68 -4.49 17.04 23.19
C ALA A 68 -5.85 16.39 23.50
N LYS A 69 -5.89 15.06 23.35
CA LYS A 69 -6.42 14.21 24.43
C LYS A 69 -5.23 13.58 25.14
N PRO A 70 -5.26 13.43 26.47
CA PRO A 70 -4.19 12.77 27.18
C PRO A 70 -4.17 11.30 26.74
N VAL A 71 -3.13 10.88 26.02
CA VAL A 71 -2.90 9.45 25.82
C VAL A 71 -2.36 8.93 27.14
N ILE A 72 -3.29 8.43 27.95
CA ILE A 72 -3.01 7.65 29.13
C ILE A 72 -2.35 6.35 28.65
N HIS A 73 -1.10 6.15 29.09
CA HIS A 73 -0.28 4.93 29.03
C HIS A 73 -0.13 4.23 27.67
N GLN A 74 0.96 4.53 26.96
CA GLN A 74 1.70 3.50 26.24
C GLN A 74 3.16 3.55 26.66
N GLN A 75 3.63 2.41 27.15
CA GLN A 75 5.01 2.18 27.57
C GLN A 75 5.94 2.44 26.36
N ASP A 76 7.10 3.04 26.64
CA ASP A 76 8.17 3.31 25.69
C ASP A 76 8.37 2.15 24.67
N PRO A 77 8.16 2.36 23.35
CA PRO A 77 8.30 1.33 22.31
C PRO A 77 9.70 0.69 22.23
N LEU A 78 10.71 1.32 22.84
CA LEU A 78 12.06 0.76 22.93
C LEU A 78 12.19 -0.30 24.03
N ARG A 79 11.30 -0.33 25.04
CA ARG A 79 11.44 -1.24 26.20
C ARG A 79 11.12 -2.70 25.89
N ASP A 80 10.35 -2.99 24.84
CA ASP A 80 9.94 -4.35 24.49
C ASP A 80 10.76 -4.98 23.35
N ARG A 81 11.76 -4.26 22.82
CA ARG A 81 12.65 -4.74 21.76
C ARG A 81 13.77 -5.59 22.37
N ALA A 82 13.64 -6.91 22.29
CA ALA A 82 14.57 -7.86 22.90
C ALA A 82 15.10 -8.93 21.91
N TRP A 83 14.57 -8.98 20.69
CA TRP A 83 14.85 -10.03 19.72
C TRP A 83 15.87 -9.60 18.69
N TYR A 84 16.82 -10.47 18.40
CA TYR A 84 17.81 -10.31 17.35
C TYR A 84 17.60 -11.41 16.30
N ILE A 85 17.84 -11.08 15.04
CA ILE A 85 17.79 -12.01 13.90
C ILE A 85 19.19 -12.11 13.31
N LEU A 86 19.64 -13.32 12.99
CA LEU A 86 20.88 -13.58 12.28
C LEU A 86 20.58 -13.88 10.80
N LYS A 87 21.07 -13.03 9.89
CA LYS A 87 20.97 -13.24 8.43
C LYS A 87 22.30 -12.96 7.76
N GLN A 88 22.73 -13.87 6.89
CA GLN A 88 23.98 -13.72 6.12
C GLN A 88 25.21 -13.40 7.01
N ASN A 89 25.26 -13.97 8.22
CA ASN A 89 26.26 -13.70 9.27
C ASN A 89 26.19 -12.32 9.94
N ASP A 90 25.20 -11.49 9.62
CA ASP A 90 24.96 -10.22 10.30
C ASP A 90 23.83 -10.32 11.33
N ASN A 91 23.99 -9.59 12.43
CA ASN A 91 23.01 -9.49 13.51
C ASN A 91 22.15 -8.24 13.33
N TYR A 92 20.84 -8.42 13.27
CA TYR A 92 19.84 -7.35 13.12
C TYR A 92 18.97 -7.27 14.37
N GLY A 93 18.66 -6.06 14.82
CA GLY A 93 17.79 -5.81 15.98
C GLY A 93 18.36 -4.73 16.91
N PRO A 94 17.80 -4.58 18.13
CA PRO A 94 16.73 -5.40 18.69
C PRO A 94 15.34 -5.09 18.10
N PHE A 95 14.50 -6.10 18.00
CA PHE A 95 13.11 -6.06 17.53
C PHE A 95 12.14 -6.47 18.64
N SER A 96 10.92 -5.94 18.58
CA SER A 96 9.79 -6.33 19.41
C SER A 96 9.13 -7.60 18.88
N LYS A 97 8.35 -8.29 19.71
CA LYS A 97 7.58 -9.46 19.29
C LYS A 97 6.60 -9.15 18.15
N ASN A 98 6.02 -7.94 18.13
CA ASN A 98 5.11 -7.50 17.07
C ASN A 98 5.83 -7.30 15.73
N GLU A 99 7.01 -6.66 15.73
CA GLU A 99 7.84 -6.50 14.52
C GLU A 99 8.28 -7.86 13.97
N MET A 100 8.66 -8.80 14.85
CA MET A 100 8.97 -10.19 14.48
C MET A 100 7.77 -10.89 13.78
N ILE A 101 6.56 -10.71 14.29
CA ILE A 101 5.33 -11.25 13.69
C ILE A 101 5.03 -10.58 12.34
N GLN A 102 5.23 -9.27 12.20
CA GLN A 102 5.08 -8.57 10.92
C GLN A 102 6.08 -9.10 9.88
N MET A 103 7.34 -9.35 10.27
CA MET A 103 8.37 -9.91 9.38
C MET A 103 8.04 -11.34 8.93
N LEU A 104 7.40 -12.16 9.78
CA LEU A 104 6.88 -13.48 9.39
C LEU A 104 5.74 -13.37 8.36
N GLN A 105 4.87 -12.37 8.49
CA GLN A 105 3.77 -12.14 7.57
C GLN A 105 4.24 -11.61 6.22
N SER A 106 5.18 -10.67 6.21
CA SER A 106 5.76 -10.07 5.00
C SER A 106 6.76 -10.99 4.28
N LYS A 107 7.06 -12.16 4.86
CA LYS A 107 8.07 -13.11 4.36
C LYS A 107 9.48 -12.51 4.31
N THR A 108 9.78 -11.55 5.19
CA THR A 108 11.16 -11.09 5.41
C THR A 108 11.87 -11.91 6.50
N LEU A 109 11.12 -12.67 7.31
CA LEU A 109 11.61 -13.63 8.29
C LEU A 109 10.94 -15.00 8.07
N PHE A 110 11.70 -16.08 8.21
CA PHE A 110 11.24 -17.45 7.98
C PHE A 110 11.49 -18.34 9.20
N GLU A 111 10.78 -19.48 9.26
CA GLU A 111 10.89 -20.45 10.36
C GLU A 111 12.30 -21.01 10.56
N PHE A 112 13.09 -21.09 9.48
CA PHE A 112 14.47 -21.57 9.50
C PHE A 112 15.50 -20.51 9.89
N ASP A 113 15.12 -19.23 9.96
CA ASP A 113 16.03 -18.14 10.33
C ASP A 113 16.37 -18.24 11.82
N PHE A 114 17.61 -17.87 12.16
CA PHE A 114 18.08 -17.89 13.55
C PHE A 114 17.69 -16.60 14.27
N ILE A 115 17.16 -16.77 15.48
CA ILE A 115 16.76 -15.68 16.38
C ILE A 115 17.37 -15.86 17.77
N TRP A 116 17.56 -14.77 18.47
CA TRP A 116 18.09 -14.77 19.83
C TRP A 116 17.47 -13.66 20.68
N LYS A 117 17.37 -13.89 21.98
CA LYS A 117 17.08 -12.87 23.01
C LYS A 117 17.89 -13.21 24.25
N GLN A 118 18.08 -12.26 25.15
CA GLN A 118 18.90 -12.45 26.36
C GLN A 118 18.51 -13.66 27.22
N SER A 119 17.24 -14.08 27.20
CA SER A 119 16.79 -15.26 27.96
C SER A 119 17.09 -16.61 27.27
N LEU A 120 17.70 -16.61 26.08
CA LEU A 120 18.11 -17.81 25.36
C LEU A 120 19.60 -18.06 25.54
N VAL A 121 19.98 -19.32 25.78
CA VAL A 121 21.39 -19.73 25.97
C VAL A 121 22.21 -19.56 24.70
N SER A 122 21.59 -19.79 23.54
CA SER A 122 22.23 -19.69 22.22
C SER A 122 21.21 -19.24 21.17
N TRP A 123 21.68 -18.84 20.00
CA TRP A 123 20.84 -18.69 18.81
C TRP A 123 20.04 -19.97 18.56
N LYS A 124 18.76 -19.82 18.24
CA LYS A 124 17.85 -20.92 17.90
C LYS A 124 17.10 -20.60 16.62
N ARG A 125 16.64 -21.62 15.90
CA ARG A 125 15.73 -21.38 14.77
C ARG A 125 14.41 -20.84 15.30
N LEU A 126 13.74 -19.99 14.54
CA LEU A 126 12.44 -19.46 14.93
C LEU A 126 11.43 -20.57 15.21
N SER A 127 11.45 -21.67 14.46
CA SER A 127 10.61 -22.86 14.68
C SER A 127 10.83 -23.56 16.02
N GLU A 128 11.98 -23.35 16.67
CA GLU A 128 12.36 -23.99 17.94
C GLU A 128 12.06 -23.09 19.16
N VAL A 129 11.49 -21.91 18.93
CA VAL A 129 11.23 -20.90 19.97
C VAL A 129 9.74 -20.82 20.27
N ASP A 130 9.37 -21.19 21.51
CA ASP A 130 7.97 -21.29 21.94
C ASP A 130 7.18 -19.98 21.80
N ASP A 131 7.85 -18.83 21.95
CA ASP A 131 7.27 -17.49 21.84
C ASP A 131 6.56 -17.25 20.49
N PHE A 132 6.95 -17.96 19.43
CA PHE A 132 6.42 -17.81 18.06
C PHE A 132 5.59 -19.01 17.59
N THR A 133 5.23 -19.93 18.48
CA THR A 133 4.30 -21.01 18.15
C THR A 133 2.93 -20.47 17.70
N PRO A 134 2.17 -21.21 16.89
CA PRO A 134 0.84 -20.76 16.43
C PRO A 134 -0.10 -20.36 17.59
N LYS A 135 0.01 -21.04 18.73
CA LYS A 135 -0.75 -20.74 19.95
C LYS A 135 -0.39 -19.37 20.51
N GLU A 136 0.90 -19.04 20.61
CA GLU A 136 1.36 -17.75 21.14
C GLU A 136 1.08 -16.60 20.17
N VAL A 137 1.27 -16.80 18.87
CA VAL A 137 0.91 -15.80 17.85
C VAL A 137 -0.60 -15.50 17.89
N ARG A 138 -1.43 -16.54 18.11
CA ARG A 138 -2.88 -16.37 18.27
C ARG A 138 -3.26 -15.57 19.52
N LYS A 139 -2.58 -15.78 20.65
CA LYS A 139 -2.80 -14.95 21.86
C LYS A 139 -2.48 -13.49 21.59
N VAL A 140 -1.35 -13.20 20.92
CA VAL A 140 -1.00 -11.84 20.53
C VAL A 140 -2.11 -11.27 19.65
N TYR A 141 -2.56 -12.01 18.64
CA TYR A 141 -3.68 -11.60 17.79
C TYR A 141 -4.94 -11.27 18.60
N GLU A 142 -5.36 -12.12 19.53
CA GLU A 142 -6.56 -11.90 20.35
C GLU A 142 -6.44 -10.65 21.25
N GLN A 143 -5.24 -10.34 21.74
CA GLN A 143 -4.98 -9.13 22.53
C GLN A 143 -5.05 -7.86 21.68
N VAL A 144 -4.49 -7.86 20.48
CA VAL A 144 -4.47 -6.68 19.62
C VAL A 144 -5.66 -6.59 18.65
N ALA A 145 -6.46 -7.65 18.46
CA ALA A 145 -7.63 -7.70 17.58
C ALA A 145 -8.74 -6.66 17.88
N PRO A 146 -9.03 -6.30 19.14
CA PRO A 146 -10.03 -5.27 19.47
C PRO A 146 -9.52 -3.84 19.20
N LEU A 147 -8.22 -3.64 18.97
CA LEU A 147 -7.65 -2.33 18.69
C LEU A 147 -7.98 -1.96 17.24
N ALA A 148 -8.71 -0.86 17.07
CA ALA A 148 -9.24 -0.40 15.78
C ALA A 148 -8.17 -0.06 14.72
N ASP A 149 -6.91 0.09 15.12
CA ASP A 149 -5.79 0.53 14.29
C ASP A 149 -4.59 -0.42 14.40
N ASN A 150 -4.84 -1.72 14.17
CA ASN A 150 -3.84 -2.75 14.38
C ASN A 150 -3.10 -3.12 13.08
N ASP A 151 -1.93 -2.51 12.89
CA ASP A 151 -1.00 -2.80 11.77
C ASP A 151 -0.13 -4.04 12.01
N VAL A 152 -0.23 -4.73 13.15
CA VAL A 152 0.60 -5.91 13.48
C VAL A 152 0.16 -7.16 12.72
N PHE A 153 -1.13 -7.26 12.39
CA PHE A 153 -1.68 -8.34 11.58
C PHE A 153 -2.33 -7.76 10.34
N PHE A 154 -1.68 -7.91 9.18
CA PHE A 154 -2.25 -7.48 7.91
C PHE A 154 -3.56 -8.22 7.66
N ARG A 155 -4.71 -7.57 7.92
CA ARG A 155 -6.01 -8.11 7.56
C ARG A 155 -6.35 -7.70 6.14
N ARG A 156 -6.87 -8.65 5.36
CA ARG A 156 -7.50 -8.34 4.07
C ARG A 156 -8.67 -7.40 4.35
N ARG A 157 -8.59 -6.18 3.82
CA ARG A 157 -9.65 -5.16 3.95
C ARG A 157 -10.77 -5.36 2.93
N HIS A 158 -10.51 -6.10 1.85
CA HIS A 158 -11.45 -6.29 0.74
C HIS A 158 -11.59 -7.78 0.38
N ALA A 159 -12.83 -8.19 0.11
CA ALA A 159 -13.13 -9.51 -0.44
C ALA A 159 -12.52 -9.65 -1.85
N ARG A 160 -12.12 -10.87 -2.20
CA ARG A 160 -11.59 -11.24 -3.52
C ARG A 160 -12.57 -12.17 -4.20
N THR A 161 -12.61 -12.09 -5.52
CA THR A 161 -13.26 -13.12 -6.33
C THR A 161 -12.32 -13.56 -7.45
N GLU A 162 -12.58 -14.75 -7.99
CA GLU A 162 -11.92 -15.24 -9.19
C GLU A 162 -12.26 -14.32 -10.37
N TYR A 163 -11.22 -13.94 -11.12
CA TYR A 163 -11.36 -13.02 -12.23
C TYR A 163 -10.28 -13.34 -13.25
N ASP A 164 -10.59 -14.26 -14.17
CA ASP A 164 -9.72 -14.61 -15.29
C ASP A 164 -9.92 -13.61 -16.43
N CYS A 165 -9.08 -12.57 -16.43
CA CYS A 165 -9.06 -11.57 -17.47
C CYS A 165 -7.65 -11.31 -17.97
N SER A 166 -7.51 -11.15 -19.29
CA SER A 166 -6.26 -10.73 -19.92
C SER A 166 -5.93 -9.29 -19.57
N LEU A 167 -4.65 -9.03 -19.30
CA LEU A 167 -4.19 -7.71 -18.89
C LEU A 167 -2.81 -7.41 -19.48
N ILE A 168 -2.47 -6.14 -19.49
CA ILE A 168 -1.18 -5.62 -19.96
C ILE A 168 -0.55 -4.83 -18.81
N LEU A 169 0.75 -5.03 -18.60
CA LEU A 169 1.56 -4.22 -17.70
C LEU A 169 2.64 -3.49 -18.48
N HIS A 170 3.03 -2.32 -18.03
CA HIS A 170 4.25 -1.69 -18.53
C HIS A 170 4.94 -0.81 -17.48
N ASP A 171 6.24 -0.62 -17.66
CA ASP A 171 7.10 0.31 -16.91
C ASP A 171 7.44 1.57 -17.74
N GLN A 172 6.58 1.87 -18.73
CA GLN A 172 6.76 2.88 -19.79
C GLN A 172 7.88 2.57 -20.82
N LYS A 173 8.71 1.55 -20.59
CA LYS A 173 9.76 1.12 -21.52
C LYS A 173 9.42 -0.19 -22.22
N LYS A 174 8.85 -1.13 -21.48
CA LYS A 174 8.49 -2.48 -21.94
C LYS A 174 7.05 -2.80 -21.58
N VAL A 175 6.42 -3.57 -22.47
CA VAL A 175 5.05 -4.05 -22.32
C VAL A 175 5.07 -5.55 -22.05
N PHE A 176 4.33 -5.97 -21.03
CA PHE A 176 4.21 -7.35 -20.59
C PHE A 176 2.74 -7.78 -20.66
N LYS A 177 2.49 -8.97 -21.21
CA LYS A 177 1.15 -9.55 -21.28
C LYS A 177 0.98 -10.53 -20.13
N GLY A 178 -0.17 -10.51 -19.49
CA GLY A 178 -0.49 -11.41 -18.38
C GLY A 178 -1.97 -11.71 -18.30
N LYS A 179 -2.32 -12.49 -17.28
CA LYS A 179 -3.70 -12.78 -16.90
C LYS A 179 -3.90 -12.54 -15.43
N SER A 180 -5.13 -12.20 -15.05
CA SER A 180 -5.56 -12.16 -13.66
C SER A 180 -6.05 -13.53 -13.20
N LEU A 181 -5.88 -13.79 -11.91
CA LEU A 181 -6.43 -14.97 -11.23
C LEU A 181 -7.60 -14.54 -10.35
N GLU A 182 -7.39 -13.48 -9.58
CA GLU A 182 -8.37 -12.94 -8.64
C GLU A 182 -8.27 -11.43 -8.59
N ILE A 183 -9.37 -10.77 -8.21
CA ILE A 183 -9.45 -9.32 -8.06
C ILE A 183 -10.21 -8.91 -6.80
N SER A 184 -9.82 -7.78 -6.23
CA SER A 184 -10.49 -7.07 -5.14
C SER A 184 -10.40 -5.57 -5.36
N GLU A 185 -11.10 -4.79 -4.55
CA GLU A 185 -11.00 -3.32 -4.58
C GLU A 185 -9.59 -2.80 -4.33
N GLY A 186 -8.76 -3.54 -3.59
CA GLY A 186 -7.41 -3.13 -3.21
C GLY A 186 -6.30 -3.66 -4.12
N GLY A 187 -6.60 -4.58 -5.03
CA GLY A 187 -5.56 -5.24 -5.83
C GLY A 187 -6.01 -6.51 -6.52
N ALA A 188 -5.07 -7.18 -7.18
CA ALA A 188 -5.30 -8.41 -7.93
C ALA A 188 -4.17 -9.42 -7.76
N GLY A 189 -4.48 -10.69 -7.97
CA GLY A 189 -3.49 -11.73 -8.22
C GLY A 189 -3.34 -11.90 -9.72
N ILE A 190 -2.11 -11.93 -10.22
CA ILE A 190 -1.81 -12.01 -11.66
C ILE A 190 -0.75 -13.07 -11.95
N VAL A 191 -0.73 -13.54 -13.20
CA VAL A 191 0.30 -14.42 -13.75
C VAL A 191 0.93 -13.76 -14.95
N ILE A 192 2.26 -13.69 -14.95
CA ILE A 192 3.07 -13.22 -16.06
C ILE A 192 4.22 -14.19 -16.23
N GLU A 193 4.38 -14.69 -17.45
CA GLU A 193 5.44 -15.64 -17.78
C GLU A 193 6.72 -14.91 -18.21
N ASN A 194 7.87 -15.52 -17.90
CA ASN A 194 9.18 -15.07 -18.38
C ASN A 194 9.58 -13.63 -17.99
N VAL A 195 9.05 -13.12 -16.89
CA VAL A 195 9.39 -11.81 -16.34
C VAL A 195 9.55 -11.89 -14.84
N GLU A 196 10.56 -11.19 -14.32
CA GLU A 196 10.86 -11.07 -12.90
C GLU A 196 10.72 -9.62 -12.45
N PHE A 197 9.62 -9.31 -11.75
CA PHE A 197 9.42 -8.02 -11.12
C PHE A 197 9.98 -7.99 -9.69
N LYS A 198 10.45 -6.83 -9.27
CA LYS A 198 10.90 -6.60 -7.89
C LYS A 198 9.70 -6.30 -6.99
N LEU A 199 9.79 -6.70 -5.72
CA LEU A 199 8.85 -6.22 -4.71
C LEU A 199 8.90 -4.69 -4.63
N GLU A 200 7.77 -4.08 -4.29
CA GLU A 200 7.56 -2.63 -4.22
C GLU A 200 7.68 -1.87 -5.55
N GLN A 201 8.00 -2.55 -6.66
CA GLN A 201 8.03 -1.95 -7.98
C GLN A 201 6.64 -1.46 -8.40
N GLN A 202 6.57 -0.23 -8.91
CA GLN A 202 5.35 0.33 -9.47
C GLN A 202 5.24 0.08 -10.98
N LEU A 203 4.04 -0.24 -11.44
CA LEU A 203 3.76 -0.54 -12.84
C LEU A 203 2.40 0.04 -13.25
N TYR A 204 2.28 0.35 -14.54
CA TYR A 204 1.00 0.69 -15.16
C TYR A 204 0.31 -0.59 -15.60
N LEU A 205 -0.99 -0.68 -15.34
CA LEU A 205 -1.79 -1.86 -15.55
C LEU A 205 -3.04 -1.52 -16.37
N HIS A 206 -3.31 -2.34 -17.37
CA HIS A 206 -4.48 -2.22 -18.24
C HIS A 206 -5.22 -3.54 -18.27
N PHE A 207 -6.38 -3.58 -17.61
CA PHE A 207 -7.31 -4.69 -17.71
C PHE A 207 -8.15 -4.55 -18.97
N ARG A 208 -8.23 -5.64 -19.73
CA ARG A 208 -9.20 -5.75 -20.81
C ARG A 208 -10.62 -5.86 -20.23
N PRO A 209 -11.68 -5.59 -21.01
CA PRO A 209 -13.03 -5.79 -20.52
C PRO A 209 -13.23 -7.28 -20.21
N GLY A 210 -13.70 -7.57 -19.00
CA GLY A 210 -14.12 -8.90 -18.58
C GLY A 210 -15.64 -9.03 -18.58
N SER A 211 -16.14 -10.18 -18.14
CA SER A 211 -17.57 -10.50 -18.15
C SER A 211 -18.43 -9.57 -17.27
N GLN A 212 -17.86 -8.98 -16.21
CA GLN A 212 -18.60 -8.18 -15.22
C GLN A 212 -17.89 -6.89 -14.80
N VAL A 213 -16.65 -6.67 -15.24
CA VAL A 213 -15.90 -5.44 -14.96
C VAL A 213 -15.46 -4.85 -16.30
N PRO A 214 -15.77 -3.56 -16.58
CA PRO A 214 -15.35 -2.92 -17.82
C PRO A 214 -13.83 -2.85 -17.91
N ALA A 215 -13.28 -2.54 -19.08
CA ALA A 215 -11.87 -2.24 -19.20
C ALA A 215 -11.49 -1.10 -18.25
N PHE A 216 -10.36 -1.22 -17.56
CA PHE A 216 -9.89 -0.17 -16.67
C PHE A 216 -8.37 -0.16 -16.56
N ASN A 217 -7.86 1.01 -16.18
CA ASN A 217 -6.45 1.22 -15.94
C ASN A 217 -6.20 1.41 -14.44
N ALA A 218 -5.03 1.00 -14.00
CA ALA A 218 -4.57 1.22 -12.64
C ALA A 218 -3.05 1.45 -12.62
N ILE A 219 -2.58 2.17 -11.60
CA ILE A 219 -1.18 2.13 -11.18
C ILE A 219 -1.11 1.14 -10.03
N CYS A 220 -0.22 0.17 -10.10
CA CYS A 220 -0.09 -0.87 -9.10
C CYS A 220 1.32 -0.99 -8.56
N ARG A 221 1.43 -1.64 -7.39
CA ARG A 221 2.68 -2.01 -6.74
C ARG A 221 2.75 -3.52 -6.57
N ILE A 222 3.89 -4.13 -6.87
CA ILE A 222 4.13 -5.54 -6.56
C ILE A 222 4.26 -5.71 -5.04
N VAL A 223 3.37 -6.50 -4.42
CA VAL A 223 3.36 -6.74 -2.96
C VAL A 223 3.76 -8.17 -2.58
N SER A 224 3.72 -9.11 -3.53
CA SER A 224 4.17 -10.48 -3.30
C SER A 224 4.54 -11.17 -4.60
N LYS A 225 5.44 -12.16 -4.53
CA LYS A 225 5.85 -13.00 -5.66
C LYS A 225 5.91 -14.47 -5.26
N SER A 226 5.44 -15.36 -6.15
CA SER A 226 5.61 -16.80 -6.04
C SER A 226 5.70 -17.42 -7.45
N GLY A 227 6.92 -17.74 -7.90
CA GLY A 227 7.16 -18.17 -9.28
C GLY A 227 6.74 -17.11 -10.30
N SER A 228 5.85 -17.48 -11.22
CA SER A 228 5.22 -16.58 -12.22
C SER A 228 3.98 -15.84 -11.70
N LYS A 229 3.58 -16.08 -10.44
CA LYS A 229 2.43 -15.45 -9.80
C LYS A 229 2.86 -14.22 -9.01
N TYR A 230 2.12 -13.13 -9.17
CA TYR A 230 2.36 -11.88 -8.48
C TYR A 230 1.09 -11.40 -7.80
N GLY A 231 1.24 -10.91 -6.58
CA GLY A 231 0.21 -10.11 -5.91
C GLY A 231 0.50 -8.64 -6.16
N ILE A 232 -0.51 -7.90 -6.59
CA ILE A 232 -0.40 -6.46 -6.82
C ILE A 232 -1.41 -5.69 -5.97
N SER A 233 -1.00 -4.53 -5.48
CA SER A 233 -1.88 -3.56 -4.80
C SER A 233 -2.14 -2.40 -5.73
N PHE A 234 -3.39 -1.96 -5.86
CA PHE A 234 -3.72 -0.74 -6.60
C PHE A 234 -3.30 0.47 -5.76
N ILE A 235 -2.46 1.34 -6.34
CA ILE A 235 -2.14 2.67 -5.80
C ILE A 235 -3.18 3.66 -6.31
N HIS A 236 -3.42 3.64 -7.62
CA HIS A 236 -4.43 4.46 -8.28
C HIS A 236 -5.32 3.58 -9.14
N ILE A 237 -6.64 3.76 -8.99
CA ILE A 237 -7.67 3.09 -9.79
C ILE A 237 -8.87 4.02 -9.90
N ALA A 238 -9.53 4.05 -11.05
CA ALA A 238 -10.73 4.85 -11.25
C ALA A 238 -11.87 4.40 -10.32
N ALA A 239 -12.61 5.37 -9.75
CA ALA A 239 -13.73 5.09 -8.85
C ALA A 239 -14.78 4.16 -9.48
N ALA A 240 -15.08 4.35 -10.77
CA ALA A 240 -16.03 3.51 -11.51
C ALA A 240 -15.58 2.03 -11.59
N ALA A 241 -14.29 1.78 -11.76
CA ALA A 241 -13.72 0.42 -11.75
C ALA A 241 -13.79 -0.18 -10.35
N LYS A 242 -13.44 0.59 -9.32
CA LYS A 242 -13.53 0.16 -7.91
C LYS A 242 -14.97 -0.23 -7.54
N VAL A 243 -15.96 0.57 -7.93
CA VAL A 243 -17.39 0.27 -7.72
C VAL A 243 -17.81 -1.02 -8.45
N SER A 244 -17.36 -1.20 -9.70
CA SER A 244 -17.67 -2.42 -10.48
C SER A 244 -17.08 -3.67 -9.82
N ILE A 245 -15.84 -3.60 -9.35
CA ILE A 245 -15.17 -4.69 -8.64
C ILE A 245 -15.86 -4.99 -7.30
N SER A 246 -16.23 -3.95 -6.54
CA SER A 246 -16.96 -4.11 -5.27
C SER A 246 -18.31 -4.82 -5.46
N LYS A 247 -19.06 -4.46 -6.51
CA LYS A 247 -20.32 -5.13 -6.86
C LYS A 247 -20.11 -6.60 -7.22
N LEU A 248 -19.04 -6.89 -7.97
CA LEU A 248 -18.69 -8.25 -8.36
C LEU A 248 -18.37 -9.11 -7.11
N THR A 249 -17.47 -8.65 -6.25
CA THR A 249 -17.05 -9.40 -5.05
C THR A 249 -18.20 -9.60 -4.06
N ALA A 250 -19.11 -8.63 -3.93
CA ALA A 250 -20.31 -8.76 -3.10
C ALA A 250 -21.30 -9.82 -3.61
N LYS A 251 -21.44 -9.96 -4.94
CA LYS A 251 -22.36 -10.93 -5.56
C LYS A 251 -21.88 -12.37 -5.36
N ASP A 252 -20.59 -12.62 -5.48
CA ASP A 252 -20.02 -13.96 -5.27
C ASP A 252 -20.07 -14.38 -3.80
N THR A 253 -19.92 -13.42 -2.87
CA THR A 253 -20.09 -13.66 -1.44
C THR A 253 -21.52 -14.12 -1.08
N LYS A 254 -22.55 -13.61 -1.77
CA LYS A 254 -23.95 -14.04 -1.57
C LYS A 254 -24.30 -15.37 -2.21
N LYS A 255 -23.50 -15.85 -3.18
CA LYS A 255 -23.71 -17.15 -3.84
C LYS A 255 -23.09 -18.31 -3.06
N ALA A 256 -22.17 -18.02 -2.15
CA ALA A 256 -21.44 -18.99 -1.34
C ALA A 256 -22.00 -19.15 0.09
N ALA A 257 -23.05 -18.41 0.45
CA ALA A 257 -23.80 -18.51 1.71
C ALA A 257 -25.16 -19.19 1.46
#